data_AF-A0A7W1TU49-F1
#
_entry.id   AF-A0A7W1TU49-F1
#
_cell.length_a   1.000
_cell.length_b   1.000
_cell.length_c   1.000
_cell.angle_alpha   90.00
_cell.angle_beta   90.00
_cell.angle_gamma   90.00
#
_symmetry.space_group_name_H-M   'P 1'
#
loop_
_entity.id
_entity.type
_entity.pdbx_description
1 polymer ?
#
loop_
_entity_poly.entity_id
_entity_poly.type
_entity_poly.pdbx_seq_one_letter_code
_entity_poly.pdbx_strand_id
1 'polypeptide(L)' 'QACHGPDGKSPMKEMAFVGREWKHGTKTPDMIKVITNGVPGTVMMPFKGRLTEQQIKDLATYVRSLDKTLKPEKK' A
#
# COMPACT_ATOMS: atom_id res chain seq x y z
N GLN A 1 -6.38 -5.84 8.82
CA GLN A 1 -5.56 -4.63 9.04
C GLN A 1 -6.43 -3.55 9.68
N ALA A 2 -6.03 -3.01 10.84
CA ALA A 2 -6.86 -2.04 11.58
C ALA A 2 -6.88 -0.64 10.94
N CYS A 3 -5.76 -0.18 10.35
CA CYS A 3 -5.66 1.18 9.82
C CYS A 3 -6.26 1.34 8.41
N HIS A 4 -6.06 0.34 7.53
CA HIS A 4 -6.40 0.41 6.11
C HIS A 4 -7.71 -0.31 5.74
N GLY A 5 -8.34 -0.94 6.73
CA GLY A 5 -9.49 -1.82 6.49
C GLY A 5 -9.11 -3.16 5.85
N PRO A 6 -10.05 -4.12 5.81
CA PRO A 6 -9.84 -5.44 5.22
C PRO A 6 -9.77 -5.40 3.68
N ASP A 7 -10.47 -4.47 3.05
CA ASP A 7 -10.57 -4.32 1.58
C ASP A 7 -9.87 -3.05 1.07
N GLY A 8 -9.00 -2.44 1.90
CA GLY A 8 -8.33 -1.19 1.57
C GLY A 8 -9.24 0.04 1.70
N LYS A 9 -10.45 -0.11 2.25
CA LYS A 9 -11.33 1.00 2.62
C LYS A 9 -11.25 1.21 4.12
N SER A 10 -10.72 2.37 4.51
CA SER A 10 -10.69 2.79 5.90
C SER A 10 -11.76 3.88 6.13
N PRO A 11 -12.42 3.91 7.30
CA PRO A 11 -13.27 5.04 7.70
C PRO A 11 -12.49 6.37 7.70
N MET A 12 -11.19 6.31 7.98
CA MET A 12 -10.29 7.45 7.84
C MET A 12 -9.82 7.54 6.39
N LYS A 13 -10.26 8.57 5.68
CA LYS A 13 -9.94 8.76 4.26
C LYS A 13 -8.43 8.80 4.04
N GLU A 14 -7.64 9.30 4.97
CA GLU A 14 -6.17 9.40 4.87
C GLU A 14 -5.48 8.03 4.89
N MET A 15 -6.16 7.01 5.42
CA MET A 15 -5.67 5.65 5.54
C MET A 15 -6.31 4.69 4.53
N ALA A 16 -7.32 5.11 3.77
CA ALA A 16 -7.88 4.27 2.70
C ALA A 16 -6.90 4.17 1.52
N PHE A 17 -6.83 3.01 0.88
CA PHE A 17 -6.19 2.86 -0.43
C PHE A 17 -7.20 3.04 -1.56
N VAL A 18 -8.40 2.47 -1.36
CA VAL A 18 -9.49 2.47 -2.35
C VAL A 18 -10.44 3.62 -2.08
N GLY A 19 -10.95 4.26 -3.14
CA GLY A 19 -11.92 5.36 -3.02
C GLY A 19 -11.29 6.72 -2.72
N ARG A 20 -9.98 6.86 -2.95
CA ARG A 20 -9.26 8.13 -2.88
C ARG A 20 -8.13 8.19 -3.89
N GLU A 21 -7.54 9.37 -4.02
CA GLU A 21 -6.29 9.55 -4.76
C GLU A 21 -5.09 8.99 -3.98
N TRP A 22 -4.26 8.22 -4.68
CA TRP A 22 -3.03 7.64 -4.18
C TRP A 22 -1.96 8.72 -3.98
N LYS A 23 -1.41 8.82 -2.76
CA LYS A 23 -0.43 9.88 -2.41
C LYS A 23 1.01 9.57 -2.82
N HIS A 24 1.35 8.29 -2.97
CA HIS A 24 2.74 7.85 -3.14
C HIS A 24 2.97 7.15 -4.48
N GLY A 25 2.02 7.20 -5.40
CA GLY A 25 2.05 6.46 -6.66
C GLY A 25 1.15 5.22 -6.64
N THR A 26 0.81 4.74 -7.83
CA THR A 26 -0.12 3.63 -8.08
C THR A 26 0.57 2.38 -8.62
N LYS A 27 1.89 2.42 -8.79
CA LYS A 27 2.67 1.28 -9.29
C LYS A 27 3.17 0.41 -8.15
N THR A 28 3.37 -0.87 -8.43
CA THR A 28 3.86 -1.84 -7.45
C THR A 28 5.21 -1.42 -6.83
N PRO A 29 6.20 -0.89 -7.58
CA PRO A 29 7.47 -0.41 -7.00
C PRO A 29 7.30 0.72 -5.98
N ASP A 30 6.34 1.61 -6.19
CA ASP A 30 6.05 2.71 -5.27
C ASP A 30 5.50 2.16 -3.95
N MET A 31 4.57 1.21 -4.03
CA MET A 31 4.00 0.54 -2.87
C MET A 31 5.06 -0.27 -2.11
N ILE A 32 5.96 -0.98 -2.82
CA ILE A 32 7.11 -1.66 -2.20
C ILE A 32 7.94 -0.67 -1.40
N LYS A 33 8.26 0.51 -1.96
CA LYS A 33 9.06 1.53 -1.27
C LYS A 33 8.37 2.02 0.01
N VAL A 34 7.06 2.26 -0.05
CA VAL A 34 6.26 2.71 1.10
C VAL A 34 6.17 1.63 2.17
N ILE A 35 5.88 0.38 1.81
CA ILE A 35 5.79 -0.74 2.76
C ILE A 35 7.16 -0.99 3.40
N THR A 36 8.24 -0.92 2.62
CA THR A 36 9.60 -1.16 3.11
C THR A 36 10.01 -0.10 4.13
N ASN A 37 9.85 1.18 3.78
CA ASN A 37 10.44 2.29 4.54
C ASN A 37 9.45 3.01 5.46
N GLY A 38 8.17 2.69 5.38
CA GLY A 38 7.11 3.46 6.02
C GLY A 38 6.98 4.85 5.38
N VAL A 39 6.19 5.70 6.03
CA VAL A 39 6.04 7.11 5.65
C VAL A 39 6.42 7.98 6.85
N PRO A 40 7.58 8.67 6.82
CA PRO A 40 8.01 9.56 7.89
C PRO A 40 6.94 10.60 8.25
N GLY A 41 6.78 10.88 9.54
CA GLY A 41 5.76 11.81 10.02
C GLY A 41 4.33 11.24 10.04
N THR A 42 4.16 9.93 9.82
CA THR A 42 2.86 9.24 9.91
C THR A 42 2.95 7.99 10.79
N VAL A 43 1.80 7.37 11.05
CA VAL A 43 1.71 6.09 11.76
C VAL A 43 2.10 4.87 10.89
N MET A 44 2.37 5.06 9.59
CA MET A 44 2.79 3.98 8.70
C MET A 44 4.27 3.66 8.93
N MET A 45 4.52 2.70 9.82
CA MET A 45 5.86 2.22 10.15
C MET A 45 6.50 1.43 9.00
N PRO A 46 7.85 1.40 8.92
CA PRO A 46 8.56 0.49 8.01
C PRO A 46 8.30 -0.97 8.35
N PHE A 47 8.18 -1.80 7.32
CA PHE A 47 8.13 -3.26 7.45
C PHE A 47 9.47 -3.94 7.12
N LYS A 48 10.49 -3.19 6.71
CA LYS A 48 11.86 -3.71 6.56
C LYS A 48 12.32 -4.35 7.87
N GLY A 49 12.82 -5.59 7.79
CA GLY A 49 13.25 -6.37 8.96
C GLY A 49 12.13 -7.09 9.70
N ARG A 50 10.86 -6.79 9.40
CA ARG A 50 9.69 -7.57 9.87
C ARG A 50 9.19 -8.55 8.80
N LEU A 51 9.35 -8.18 7.54
CA LEU A 51 8.99 -8.99 6.38
C LEU A 51 10.22 -9.19 5.48
N THR A 52 10.25 -10.31 4.76
CA THR A 52 11.23 -10.55 3.70
C THR A 52 10.93 -9.68 2.48
N GLU A 53 11.92 -9.49 1.60
CA GLU A 53 11.71 -8.74 0.36
C GLU A 53 10.60 -9.34 -0.51
N GLN A 54 10.51 -10.68 -0.55
CA GLN A 54 9.45 -11.35 -1.31
C GLN A 54 8.07 -11.09 -0.70
N GLN A 55 7.94 -11.18 0.62
CA GLN A 55 6.68 -10.87 1.31
C GLN A 55 6.23 -9.42 1.08
N ILE A 56 7.18 -8.48 1.03
CA ILE A 56 6.87 -7.07 0.72
C ILE A 56 6.37 -6.93 -0.72
N LYS A 57 7.01 -7.61 -1.69
CA LYS A 57 6.57 -7.61 -3.10
C LYS A 57 5.17 -8.18 -3.23
N ASP A 58 4.92 -9.34 -2.63
CA ASP A 58 3.61 -10.00 -2.67
C ASP A 58 2.53 -9.13 -2.01
N LEU A 59 2.85 -8.50 -0.88
CA LEU A 59 1.95 -7.57 -0.20
C LEU A 59 1.65 -6.33 -1.04
N ALA A 60 2.66 -5.76 -1.72
CA ALA A 60 2.46 -4.63 -2.61
C ALA A 60 1.54 -4.98 -3.78
N THR A 61 1.73 -6.15 -4.40
CA THR A 61 0.84 -6.66 -5.45
C THR A 61 -0.58 -6.87 -4.94
N TYR A 62 -0.73 -7.44 -3.74
CA TYR A 62 -2.05 -7.61 -3.11
C TYR A 62 -2.73 -6.27 -2.83
N VAL A 63 -2.06 -5.34 -2.16
CA VAL A 63 -2.59 -3.99 -1.85
C VAL A 63 -3.02 -3.27 -3.13
N ARG A 64 -2.21 -3.36 -4.19
CA ARG A 64 -2.54 -2.80 -5.50
C ARG A 64 -3.82 -3.39 -6.09
N SER A 65 -4.04 -4.69 -5.92
CA SER A 65 -5.21 -5.39 -6.47
C SER A 65 -6.54 -5.02 -5.78
N LEU A 66 -6.49 -4.45 -4.58
CA LEU A 66 -7.67 -3.98 -3.86
C LEU A 66 -8.36 -2.81 -4.59
N ASP A 67 -7.57 -1.98 -5.27
CA ASP A 67 -8.09 -0.89 -6.09
C ASP A 67 -8.33 -1.34 -7.55
N LYS A 68 -9.55 -1.81 -7.78
CA LYS A 68 -10.03 -2.27 -9.10
C LYS A 68 -10.13 -1.15 -10.15
N THR A 69 -9.99 0.11 -9.76
CA THR A 69 -10.04 1.25 -10.70
C THR A 69 -8.70 1.52 -11.36
N LEU A 70 -7.60 0.98 -10.81
CA LEU A 70 -6.27 1.16 -11.35
C LEU A 70 -6.12 0.40 -12.67
N LYS A 71 -5.60 1.10 -13.68
CA LYS A 71 -5.25 0.49 -14.97
C LYS A 71 -4.19 -0.61 -14.77
N PRO A 72 -4.15 -1.63 -15.65
CA PRO A 72 -3.08 -2.62 -15.62
C PRO A 72 -1.71 -1.96 -15.60
N GLU A 73 -0.82 -2.45 -14.75
CA GLU A 73 0.56 -2.00 -14.74
C GLU A 73 1.22 -2.45 -16.03
N LYS A 74 1.61 -1.50 -16.89
CA LYS A 74 2.40 -1.83 -18.08
C LYS A 74 3.78 -2.26 -17.61
N LYS A 75 4.14 -3.49 -18.02
CA LYS A 75 5.42 -4.13 -17.72
C LYS A 75 6.60 -3.35 -18.30
#